data_AF-A0AAV9I0M4-F1
#
_entry.id   AF-A0AAV9I0M4-F1
#
_cell.length_a   1.000
_cell.length_b   1.000
_cell.length_c   1.000
_cell.angle_alpha   90.00
_cell.angle_beta   90.00
_cell.angle_gamma   90.00
#
_symmetry.space_group_name_H-M   'P 1'
#
loop_
_entity.id
_entity.type
_entity.pdbx_description
1 polymer ?
#
loop_
_entity_poly.entity_id
_entity_poly.type
_entity_poly.pdbx_seq_one_letter_code
_entity_poly.pdbx_strand_id
1 'polypeptide(L)'
;MTQQHDDDLLPENTSGYKLSQPKLGLAEYQKMDENDESLQRYKASLGLGGGKDLSDPSDPRVCIIKALTMESPGRDPVVIDLVAPGSLETLKKKTFKIKEGATFTMTAQFKVQHEILSGLHYVQAVKRKGIRVSKSDEMIGSYAPNTEQNPVYTKKFQEEVAPSGMLARGEYSVSSSFVDDDKKTHLQFDWTFEIAKDW
;
A
#
# COMPACT_ATOMS: atom_id res chain seq x y z
N MET A 1 21.42 0.81 -17.24
CA MET A 1 20.96 -0.35 -16.45
C MET A 1 19.92 0.00 -15.37
N THR A 2 19.58 1.29 -15.17
CA THR A 2 18.59 1.77 -14.18
C THR A 2 17.13 1.52 -14.57
N GLN A 3 16.83 1.42 -15.88
CA GLN A 3 15.46 1.33 -16.41
C GLN A 3 14.71 0.04 -16.01
N GLN A 4 15.44 -1.04 -15.71
CA GLN A 4 14.84 -2.33 -15.34
C GLN A 4 14.42 -2.39 -13.87
N HIS A 5 14.95 -1.51 -13.02
CA HIS A 5 14.60 -1.47 -11.59
C HIS A 5 13.26 -0.77 -11.32
N ASP A 6 12.90 0.25 -12.10
CA ASP A 6 11.63 0.99 -11.94
C ASP A 6 10.42 0.18 -12.41
N ASP A 7 10.53 -0.56 -13.51
CA ASP A 7 9.42 -1.38 -14.06
C ASP A 7 8.99 -2.51 -13.10
N ASP A 8 9.94 -3.01 -12.31
CA ASP A 8 9.71 -4.04 -11.30
C ASP A 8 8.83 -3.56 -10.14
N LEU A 9 8.68 -2.24 -9.97
CA LEU A 9 7.92 -1.61 -8.87
C LEU A 9 6.61 -0.97 -9.32
N LEU A 10 6.23 -1.20 -10.57
CA LEU A 10 4.92 -0.83 -11.12
C LEU A 10 3.98 -2.04 -11.14
N PRO A 11 2.66 -1.81 -11.04
CA PRO A 11 1.67 -2.88 -11.07
C PRO A 11 1.69 -3.55 -12.44
N GLU A 12 1.27 -4.82 -12.48
CA GLU A 12 1.13 -5.50 -13.78
C GLU A 12 -0.09 -4.95 -14.51
N ASN A 13 0.04 -4.70 -15.82
CA ASN A 13 -1.09 -4.23 -16.61
C ASN A 13 -2.20 -5.31 -16.60
N THR A 14 -3.32 -5.02 -15.94
CA THR A 14 -4.47 -5.92 -15.95
C THR A 14 -5.04 -6.00 -17.36
N SER A 15 -4.97 -7.17 -17.99
CA SER A 15 -5.40 -7.37 -19.38
C SER A 15 -6.88 -6.97 -19.56
N GLY A 16 -7.12 -5.94 -20.36
CA GLY A 16 -8.45 -5.42 -20.67
C GLY A 16 -8.94 -4.27 -19.79
N TYR A 17 -8.27 -3.96 -18.67
CA TYR A 17 -8.58 -2.76 -17.88
C TYR A 17 -7.98 -1.52 -18.57
N LYS A 18 -8.80 -0.49 -18.75
CA LYS A 18 -8.37 0.83 -19.21
C LYS A 18 -9.04 1.86 -18.32
N LEU A 19 -8.25 2.75 -17.71
CA LEU A 19 -8.74 4.02 -17.21
C LEU A 19 -9.32 4.78 -18.40
N SER A 20 -10.63 4.67 -18.58
CA SER A 20 -11.35 5.20 -19.74
C SER A 20 -11.89 6.60 -19.52
N GLN A 21 -11.96 7.04 -18.26
CA GLN A 21 -12.42 8.38 -17.89
C GLN A 21 -11.31 9.16 -17.20
N PRO A 22 -11.13 10.45 -17.55
CA PRO A 22 -10.23 11.32 -16.81
C PRO A 22 -10.71 11.47 -15.37
N LYS A 23 -9.75 11.55 -14.45
CA LYS A 23 -10.02 11.77 -13.03
C LYS A 23 -10.81 13.05 -12.83
N LEU A 24 -12.00 12.95 -12.23
CA LEU A 24 -12.80 14.11 -11.84
C LEU A 24 -12.46 14.51 -10.41
N GLY A 25 -12.45 15.81 -10.14
CA GLY A 25 -12.23 16.33 -8.80
C GLY A 25 -13.40 15.99 -7.85
N LEU A 26 -13.12 15.94 -6.54
CA LEU A 26 -14.16 15.66 -5.53
C LEU A 26 -15.33 16.66 -5.62
N ALA A 27 -15.03 17.94 -5.84
CA ALA A 27 -16.03 18.99 -5.98
C ALA A 27 -16.92 18.82 -7.23
N GLU A 28 -16.37 18.27 -8.31
CA GLU A 28 -17.13 17.96 -9.52
C GLU A 28 -18.06 16.78 -9.25
N TYR A 29 -17.55 15.72 -8.61
CA TYR A 29 -18.36 14.57 -8.19
C TYR A 29 -19.53 14.96 -7.28
N GLN A 30 -19.35 15.92 -6.38
CA GLN A 30 -20.44 16.40 -5.51
C GLN A 30 -21.52 17.16 -6.29
N LYS A 31 -21.13 17.98 -7.28
CA LYS A 31 -22.05 18.78 -8.09
C LYS A 31 -22.85 17.97 -9.11
N MET A 32 -22.30 16.86 -9.61
CA MET A 32 -23.03 15.98 -10.52
C MET A 32 -24.31 15.47 -9.83
N ASP A 33 -25.43 15.47 -10.54
CA ASP A 33 -26.68 14.88 -10.05
C ASP A 33 -27.12 15.39 -8.67
N GLU A 34 -26.89 16.68 -8.39
CA GLU A 34 -27.23 17.31 -7.09
C GLU A 34 -28.72 17.16 -6.75
N ASN A 35 -29.57 17.12 -7.77
CA ASN A 35 -31.03 16.99 -7.61
C ASN A 35 -31.51 15.52 -7.47
N ASP A 36 -30.61 14.53 -7.55
CA ASP A 36 -30.96 13.12 -7.44
C ASP A 36 -30.63 12.58 -6.04
N GLU A 37 -31.66 12.45 -5.20
CA GLU A 37 -31.52 11.97 -3.83
C GLU A 37 -30.87 10.57 -3.74
N SER A 38 -31.14 9.69 -4.72
CA SER A 38 -30.60 8.33 -4.72
C SER A 38 -29.09 8.34 -4.98
N LEU A 39 -28.63 9.17 -5.90
CA LEU A 39 -27.21 9.34 -6.20
C LEU A 39 -26.47 10.07 -5.08
N GLN A 40 -27.10 11.03 -4.41
CA GLN A 40 -26.53 11.68 -3.22
C GLN A 40 -26.34 10.68 -2.07
N ARG A 41 -27.33 9.82 -1.80
CA ARG A 41 -27.20 8.73 -0.82
C ARG A 41 -26.11 7.74 -1.21
N TYR A 42 -26.00 7.41 -2.49
CA TYR A 42 -24.95 6.54 -3.00
C TYR A 42 -23.56 7.14 -2.77
N LYS A 43 -23.34 8.42 -3.13
CA LYS A 43 -22.08 9.14 -2.88
C LYS A 43 -21.72 9.17 -1.40
N ALA A 44 -22.68 9.49 -0.53
CA ALA A 44 -22.47 9.46 0.91
C ALA A 44 -22.05 8.07 1.40
N SER A 45 -22.65 6.99 0.87
CA SER A 45 -22.26 5.61 1.20
C SER A 45 -20.84 5.23 0.75
N LEU A 46 -20.33 5.89 -0.29
CA LEU A 46 -18.94 5.78 -0.76
C LEU A 46 -17.97 6.65 0.06
N GLY A 47 -18.45 7.39 1.06
CA GLY A 47 -17.67 8.35 1.83
C GLY A 47 -17.49 9.71 1.16
N LEU A 48 -18.17 9.97 0.03
CA LEU A 48 -18.12 11.22 -0.70
C LEU A 48 -19.26 12.13 -0.22
N GLY A 49 -18.96 13.12 0.63
CA GLY A 49 -19.94 14.11 1.11
C GLY A 49 -20.38 13.94 2.57
N GLY A 50 -19.75 13.06 3.33
CA GLY A 50 -20.00 12.89 4.77
C GLY A 50 -18.76 13.23 5.59
N GLY A 51 -18.90 14.14 6.56
CA GLY A 51 -17.85 14.44 7.52
C GLY A 51 -17.03 15.69 7.24
N LYS A 52 -16.31 16.13 8.26
CA LYS A 52 -15.30 17.18 8.11
C LYS A 52 -14.06 16.58 7.45
N ASP A 53 -13.63 17.20 6.36
CA ASP A 53 -12.38 16.87 5.68
C ASP A 53 -11.20 17.02 6.64
N LEU A 54 -10.33 16.00 6.65
CA LEU A 54 -9.10 15.98 7.46
C LEU A 54 -7.84 16.23 6.63
N SER A 55 -7.98 16.58 5.36
CA SER A 55 -6.85 16.91 4.48
C SER A 55 -6.06 18.09 5.04
N ASP A 56 -4.74 17.97 5.05
CA ASP A 56 -3.84 19.06 5.44
C ASP A 56 -3.58 19.96 4.21
N PRO A 57 -4.04 21.23 4.20
CA PRO A 57 -3.86 22.12 3.06
C PRO A 57 -2.39 22.41 2.73
N SER A 58 -1.47 22.17 3.67
CA SER A 58 -0.03 22.38 3.48
C SER A 58 0.70 21.16 2.92
N ASP A 59 0.07 19.98 2.92
CA ASP A 59 0.66 18.74 2.43
C ASP A 59 0.01 18.31 1.10
N PRO A 60 0.71 18.43 -0.04
CA PRO A 60 0.13 18.15 -1.36
C PRO A 60 -0.05 16.65 -1.65
N ARG A 61 0.32 15.75 -0.72
CA ARG A 61 0.22 14.30 -0.93
C ARG A 61 -1.24 13.86 -0.89
N VAL A 62 -1.65 13.13 -1.92
CA VAL A 62 -2.98 12.49 -2.04
C VAL A 62 -3.06 11.25 -1.16
N CYS A 63 -1.98 10.47 -1.06
CA CYS A 63 -1.90 9.32 -0.18
C CYS A 63 -0.67 9.42 0.72
N ILE A 64 -0.84 9.16 2.01
CA ILE A 64 0.22 9.08 3.01
C ILE A 64 0.16 7.69 3.61
N ILE A 65 1.14 6.85 3.27
CA ILE A 65 1.28 5.53 3.89
C ILE A 65 1.87 5.74 5.29
N LYS A 66 1.09 5.38 6.32
CA LYS A 66 1.44 5.62 7.73
C LYS A 66 2.23 4.48 8.33
N ALA A 67 1.79 3.24 8.11
CA ALA A 67 2.43 2.09 8.69
C ALA A 67 2.19 0.81 7.88
N LEU A 68 3.13 -0.12 7.99
CA LEU A 68 2.97 -1.52 7.61
C LEU A 68 3.15 -2.40 8.84
N THR A 69 2.17 -3.25 9.10
CA THR A 69 2.23 -4.20 10.21
C THR A 69 2.25 -5.61 9.66
N MET A 70 3.24 -6.41 10.07
CA MET A 70 3.29 -7.84 9.80
C MET A 70 2.87 -8.60 11.05
N GLU A 71 1.79 -9.37 10.93
CA GLU A 71 1.26 -10.23 11.98
C GLU A 71 1.61 -11.68 11.67
N SER A 72 2.03 -12.45 12.67
CA SER A 72 2.21 -13.91 12.55
C SER A 72 1.72 -14.58 13.83
N PRO A 73 1.04 -15.74 13.75
CA PRO A 73 0.56 -16.44 14.93
C PRO A 73 1.68 -16.72 15.95
N GLY A 74 1.41 -16.47 17.23
CA GLY A 74 2.31 -16.82 18.33
C GLY A 74 3.46 -15.83 18.60
N ARG A 75 3.42 -14.62 18.04
CA ARG A 75 4.36 -13.53 18.36
C ARG A 75 3.67 -12.16 18.32
N ASP A 76 4.32 -11.17 18.90
CA ASP A 76 3.89 -9.78 18.75
C ASP A 76 4.03 -9.30 17.29
N PRO A 77 3.09 -8.47 16.80
CA PRO A 77 3.17 -7.86 15.49
C PRO A 77 4.42 -7.01 15.31
N VAL A 78 5.00 -7.06 14.11
CA VAL A 78 6.07 -6.15 13.72
C VAL A 78 5.42 -4.95 13.05
N VAL A 79 5.47 -3.79 13.70
CA VAL A 79 4.98 -2.53 13.14
C VAL A 79 6.15 -1.72 12.58
N ILE A 80 6.00 -1.28 11.33
CA ILE A 80 6.89 -0.36 10.64
C ILE A 80 6.16 0.96 10.51
N ASP A 81 6.56 1.96 11.28
CA ASP A 81 6.12 3.35 11.11
C ASP A 81 6.84 3.94 9.89
N LEU A 82 6.08 4.41 8.90
CA LEU A 82 6.57 4.94 7.63
C LEU A 82 6.49 6.48 7.56
N VAL A 83 6.00 7.14 8.62
CA VAL A 83 5.93 8.61 8.72
C VAL A 83 6.94 9.19 9.69
N ALA A 84 7.44 8.39 10.64
CA ALA A 84 8.48 8.84 11.56
C ALA A 84 9.75 9.30 10.80
N PRO A 85 10.37 10.43 11.19
CA PRO A 85 11.62 10.90 10.59
C PRO A 85 12.71 9.82 10.65
N GLY A 86 13.38 9.56 9.52
CA GLY A 86 14.45 8.54 9.43
C GLY A 86 13.96 7.08 9.45
N SER A 87 12.64 6.84 9.44
CA SER A 87 12.05 5.50 9.39
C SER A 87 12.58 4.66 8.23
N LEU A 88 12.57 5.22 7.01
CA LEU A 88 13.01 4.51 5.80
C LEU A 88 14.50 4.15 5.86
N GLU A 89 15.34 5.03 6.40
CA GLU A 89 16.78 4.75 6.56
C GLU A 89 17.04 3.66 7.59
N THR A 90 16.27 3.68 8.69
CA THR A 90 16.30 2.64 9.71
C THR A 90 15.84 1.31 9.14
N LEU A 91 14.81 1.34 8.31
CA LEU A 91 14.23 0.16 7.67
C LEU A 91 15.22 -0.53 6.73
N LYS A 92 15.98 0.23 5.93
CA LYS A 92 17.05 -0.31 5.07
C LYS A 92 18.17 -1.02 5.86
N LYS A 93 18.43 -0.59 7.10
CA LYS A 93 19.47 -1.14 7.96
C LYS A 93 19.01 -2.31 8.82
N LYS A 94 17.69 -2.49 8.97
CA LYS A 94 17.10 -3.50 9.83
C LYS A 94 16.76 -4.74 9.01
N THR A 95 17.25 -5.89 9.46
CA THR A 95 16.85 -7.20 8.93
C THR A 95 15.77 -7.80 9.82
N PHE A 96 14.59 -8.05 9.26
CA PHE A 96 13.50 -8.70 9.98
C PHE A 96 13.63 -10.21 9.88
N LYS A 97 13.55 -10.94 10.99
CA LYS A 97 13.54 -12.39 10.94
C LYS A 97 12.13 -12.93 10.78
N ILE A 98 11.97 -13.84 9.82
CA ILE A 98 10.74 -14.55 9.51
C ILE A 98 11.01 -16.05 9.69
N LYS A 99 10.21 -16.70 10.54
CA LYS A 99 10.30 -18.14 10.74
C LYS A 99 9.82 -18.86 9.48
N GLU A 100 10.60 -19.82 9.00
CA GLU A 100 10.27 -20.62 7.83
C GLU A 100 8.95 -21.37 8.02
N GLY A 101 8.11 -21.41 6.98
CA GLY A 101 6.78 -22.03 7.06
C GLY A 101 5.78 -21.28 7.96
N ALA A 102 6.15 -20.13 8.53
CA ALA A 102 5.21 -19.32 9.28
C ALA A 102 4.22 -18.64 8.34
N THR A 103 2.96 -18.69 8.73
CA THR A 103 1.90 -17.89 8.14
C THR A 103 2.01 -16.45 8.64
N PHE A 104 1.86 -15.49 7.74
CA PHE A 104 1.84 -14.08 8.09
C PHE A 104 0.81 -13.30 7.28
N THR A 105 0.38 -12.17 7.82
CA THR A 105 -0.45 -11.21 7.09
C THR A 105 0.11 -9.81 7.25
N MET A 106 0.14 -9.07 6.15
CA MET A 106 0.49 -7.66 6.16
C MET A 106 -0.77 -6.79 6.25
N THR A 107 -0.68 -5.72 7.02
CA THR A 107 -1.72 -4.70 7.15
C THR A 107 -1.13 -3.33 6.86
N ALA A 108 -1.66 -2.64 5.86
CA ALA A 108 -1.30 -1.26 5.53
C ALA A 108 -2.27 -0.28 6.19
N GLN A 109 -1.72 0.75 6.83
CA GLN A 109 -2.48 1.91 7.31
C GLN A 109 -2.07 3.13 6.51
N PHE A 110 -3.04 3.86 5.96
CA PHE A 110 -2.78 5.03 5.12
C PHE A 110 -3.88 6.08 5.24
N LYS A 111 -3.53 7.32 4.90
CA LYS A 111 -4.44 8.47 4.84
C LYS A 111 -4.55 8.94 3.39
N VAL A 112 -5.76 9.17 2.92
CA VAL A 112 -6.08 9.81 1.65
C VAL A 112 -6.51 11.25 1.91
N GLN A 113 -6.01 12.18 1.09
CA GLN A 113 -6.26 13.61 1.20
C GLN A 113 -6.69 14.19 -0.15
N HIS A 114 -7.41 15.31 -0.09
CA HIS A 114 -7.75 16.22 -1.18
C HIS A 114 -8.70 15.68 -2.26
N GLU A 115 -8.45 14.46 -2.73
CA GLU A 115 -9.13 13.86 -3.88
C GLU A 115 -9.27 12.34 -3.73
N ILE A 116 -10.10 11.75 -4.59
CA ILE A 116 -10.28 10.30 -4.64
C ILE A 116 -8.98 9.66 -5.11
N LEU A 117 -8.48 8.70 -4.35
CA LEU A 117 -7.38 7.84 -4.73
C LEU A 117 -7.93 6.67 -5.54
N SER A 118 -7.53 6.55 -6.81
CA SER A 118 -8.02 5.47 -7.69
C SER A 118 -7.00 4.34 -7.78
N GLY A 119 -7.41 3.12 -7.46
CA GLY A 119 -6.62 1.91 -7.70
C GLY A 119 -5.25 1.95 -7.05
N LEU A 120 -5.17 2.10 -5.73
CA LEU A 120 -3.91 1.95 -5.02
C LEU A 120 -3.44 0.49 -5.07
N HIS A 121 -2.18 0.29 -5.38
CA HIS A 121 -1.49 -1.00 -5.39
C HIS A 121 -0.33 -0.99 -4.40
N TYR A 122 -0.05 -2.16 -3.81
CA TYR A 122 1.21 -2.44 -3.16
C TYR A 122 2.00 -3.44 -4.00
N VAL A 123 3.11 -2.98 -4.56
CA VAL A 123 4.00 -3.78 -5.41
C VAL A 123 5.28 -4.06 -4.64
N GLN A 124 5.73 -5.31 -4.63
CA GLN A 124 7.04 -5.65 -4.08
C GLN A 124 7.84 -6.55 -5.02
N ALA A 125 9.15 -6.31 -5.05
CA ALA A 125 10.11 -7.14 -5.74
C ALA A 125 11.10 -7.71 -4.71
N VAL A 126 11.15 -9.04 -4.60
CA VAL A 126 12.02 -9.76 -3.67
C VAL A 126 13.24 -10.26 -4.41
N LYS A 127 14.43 -9.95 -3.89
CA LYS A 127 15.73 -10.34 -4.43
C LYS A 127 16.49 -11.18 -3.42
N ARG A 128 17.21 -12.19 -3.92
CA ARG A 128 18.17 -12.96 -3.14
C ARG A 128 19.53 -12.91 -3.81
N LYS A 129 20.55 -12.45 -3.10
CA LYS A 129 21.90 -12.22 -3.65
C LYS A 129 21.88 -11.40 -4.95
N GLY A 130 21.03 -10.37 -5.00
CA GLY A 130 20.87 -9.47 -6.15
C GLY A 130 19.98 -10.02 -7.28
N ILE A 131 19.56 -11.28 -7.24
CA ILE A 131 18.71 -11.90 -8.27
C ILE A 131 17.25 -11.82 -7.84
N ARG A 132 16.36 -11.30 -8.69
CA ARG A 132 14.91 -11.29 -8.42
C ARG A 132 14.36 -12.71 -8.37
N VAL A 133 13.73 -13.05 -7.25
CA VAL A 133 13.12 -14.37 -7.00
C VAL A 133 11.60 -14.31 -6.93
N SER A 134 11.02 -13.13 -6.70
CA SER A 134 9.57 -12.91 -6.72
C SER A 134 9.24 -11.46 -7.06
N LYS A 135 8.09 -11.24 -7.69
CA LYS A 135 7.38 -9.96 -7.80
C LYS A 135 5.93 -10.24 -7.41
N SER A 136 5.32 -9.39 -6.60
CA SER A 136 3.90 -9.47 -6.29
C SER A 136 3.26 -8.09 -6.36
N ASP A 137 2.00 -8.07 -6.74
CA ASP A 137 1.15 -6.89 -6.91
C ASP A 137 -0.17 -7.14 -6.19
N GLU A 138 -0.42 -6.40 -5.11
CA GLU A 138 -1.65 -6.46 -4.34
C GLU A 138 -2.49 -5.21 -4.63
N MET A 139 -3.62 -5.39 -5.31
CA MET A 139 -4.63 -4.34 -5.50
C MET A 139 -5.30 -4.01 -4.16
N ILE A 140 -5.01 -2.83 -3.63
CA ILE A 140 -5.59 -2.34 -2.38
C ILE A 140 -7.01 -1.82 -2.66
N GLY A 141 -7.16 -0.96 -3.67
CA GLY A 141 -8.45 -0.41 -4.14
C GLY A 141 -8.50 1.12 -4.26
N SER A 142 -9.71 1.65 -4.46
CA SER A 142 -9.98 3.10 -4.54
C SER A 142 -10.62 3.63 -3.26
N TYR A 143 -10.25 4.84 -2.87
CA TYR A 143 -10.57 5.42 -1.57
C TYR A 143 -10.92 6.90 -1.66
N ALA A 144 -11.96 7.32 -0.94
CA ALA A 144 -12.29 8.73 -0.75
C ALA A 144 -11.27 9.41 0.19
N PRO A 145 -11.20 10.75 0.22
CA PRO A 145 -10.47 11.46 1.26
C PRO A 145 -10.96 11.11 2.66
N ASN A 146 -10.03 11.00 3.61
CA ASN A 146 -10.38 10.70 5.00
C ASN A 146 -11.09 11.89 5.66
N THR A 147 -12.09 11.57 6.49
CA THR A 147 -12.88 12.53 7.27
C THR A 147 -12.88 12.15 8.75
N GLU A 148 -13.48 12.95 9.62
CA GLU A 148 -13.58 12.63 11.05
C GLU A 148 -14.24 11.27 11.35
N GLN A 149 -15.15 10.80 10.50
CA GLN A 149 -15.83 9.50 10.62
C GLN A 149 -14.91 8.33 10.24
N ASN A 150 -13.94 8.59 9.36
CA ASN A 150 -12.96 7.61 8.94
C ASN A 150 -11.60 8.28 8.76
N PRO A 151 -10.82 8.45 9.84
CA PRO A 151 -9.59 9.25 9.82
C PRO A 151 -8.37 8.51 9.25
N VAL A 152 -8.46 7.19 9.07
CA VAL A 152 -7.38 6.35 8.54
C VAL A 152 -7.99 5.11 7.89
N TYR A 153 -7.49 4.73 6.71
CA TYR A 153 -7.81 3.46 6.10
C TYR A 153 -6.86 2.37 6.59
N THR A 154 -7.41 1.18 6.83
CA THR A 154 -6.66 -0.02 7.17
C THR A 154 -7.02 -1.12 6.18
N LYS A 155 -6.03 -1.63 5.44
CA LYS A 155 -6.18 -2.77 4.55
C LYS A 155 -5.33 -3.92 5.03
N LYS A 156 -5.97 -5.05 5.35
CA LYS A 156 -5.32 -6.33 5.56
C LYS A 156 -5.19 -7.05 4.22
N PHE A 157 -3.98 -7.49 3.88
CA PHE A 157 -3.69 -8.20 2.64
C PHE A 157 -4.03 -9.68 2.76
N GLN A 158 -3.88 -10.42 1.67
CA GLN A 158 -4.00 -11.86 1.70
C GLN A 158 -2.96 -12.49 2.64
N GLU A 159 -3.35 -13.60 3.24
CA GLU A 159 -2.46 -14.38 4.09
C GLU A 159 -1.42 -15.10 3.22
N GLU A 160 -0.15 -15.02 3.65
CA GLU A 160 0.98 -15.64 2.96
C GLU A 160 1.70 -16.64 3.87
N VAL A 161 2.44 -17.58 3.27
CA VAL A 161 3.26 -18.56 4.00
C VAL A 161 4.71 -18.39 3.59
N ALA A 162 5.58 -18.15 4.58
CA ALA A 162 7.01 -18.03 4.34
C ALA A 162 7.58 -19.34 3.77
N PRO A 163 8.44 -19.30 2.73
CA PRO A 163 8.98 -20.52 2.17
C PRO A 163 9.86 -21.25 3.20
N SER A 164 9.96 -22.57 3.06
CA SER A 164 10.65 -23.44 4.02
C SER A 164 11.70 -24.32 3.37
N GLY A 165 12.61 -24.82 4.20
CA GLY A 165 13.68 -25.72 3.79
C GLY A 165 15.03 -25.03 3.70
N MET A 166 16.09 -25.85 3.70
CA MET A 166 17.48 -25.37 3.74
C MET A 166 17.84 -24.43 2.59
N LEU A 167 17.25 -24.63 1.42
CA LEU A 167 17.48 -23.77 0.27
C LEU A 167 16.72 -22.44 0.37
N ALA A 168 15.61 -22.35 1.09
CA ALA A 168 14.86 -21.09 1.26
C ALA A 168 15.39 -20.21 2.39
N ARG A 169 16.12 -20.78 3.37
CA ARG A 169 16.67 -19.99 4.47
C ARG A 169 17.77 -19.02 4.01
N GLY A 170 17.85 -17.87 4.68
CA GLY A 170 18.84 -16.82 4.43
C GLY A 170 18.23 -15.45 4.19
N GLU A 171 19.07 -14.50 3.79
CA GLU A 171 18.71 -13.08 3.64
C GLU A 171 18.13 -12.76 2.25
N TYR A 172 17.13 -11.89 2.26
CA TYR A 172 16.40 -11.37 1.12
C TYR A 172 16.30 -9.86 1.21
N SER A 173 16.53 -9.18 0.09
CA SER A 173 16.30 -7.75 -0.05
C SER A 173 14.99 -7.52 -0.78
N VAL A 174 14.19 -6.57 -0.30
CA VAL A 174 12.89 -6.23 -0.87
C VAL A 174 12.88 -4.77 -1.23
N SER A 175 12.37 -4.47 -2.42
CA SER A 175 11.98 -3.13 -2.81
C SER A 175 10.46 -3.10 -2.91
N SER A 176 9.84 -2.17 -2.20
CA SER A 176 8.39 -2.03 -2.07
C SER A 176 7.93 -0.67 -2.57
N SER A 177 6.77 -0.61 -3.21
CA SER A 177 6.17 0.61 -3.75
C SER A 177 4.66 0.62 -3.55
N PHE A 178 4.14 1.79 -3.18
CA PHE A 178 2.71 2.12 -3.24
C PHE A 178 2.48 3.04 -4.43
N VAL A 179 1.66 2.59 -5.36
CA VAL A 179 1.45 3.25 -6.66
C VAL A 179 -0.02 3.16 -7.03
N ASP A 180 -0.56 4.21 -7.65
CA ASP A 180 -1.96 4.25 -8.05
C ASP A 180 -2.16 4.03 -9.57
N ASP A 181 -3.41 3.96 -10.00
CA ASP A 181 -3.79 3.82 -11.42
C ASP A 181 -3.30 4.99 -12.30
N ASP A 182 -3.07 6.17 -11.70
CA ASP A 182 -2.48 7.33 -12.36
C ASP A 182 -0.94 7.20 -12.52
N LYS A 183 -0.38 6.05 -12.12
CA LYS A 183 1.06 5.72 -12.08
C LYS A 183 1.85 6.64 -11.14
N LYS A 184 1.19 7.25 -10.16
CA LYS A 184 1.84 8.07 -9.14
C LYS A 184 2.33 7.18 -8.02
N THR A 185 3.64 7.21 -7.78
CA THR A 185 4.25 6.58 -6.60
C THR A 185 4.01 7.46 -5.37
N HIS A 186 3.33 6.91 -4.37
CA HIS A 186 3.05 7.58 -3.09
C HIS A 186 4.11 7.31 -2.03
N LEU A 187 4.72 6.11 -2.07
CA LEU A 187 5.84 5.77 -1.21
C LEU A 187 6.63 4.62 -1.83
N GLN A 188 7.96 4.71 -1.82
CA GLN A 188 8.86 3.63 -2.20
C GLN A 188 9.96 3.48 -1.15
N PHE A 189 10.26 2.23 -0.77
CA PHE A 189 11.26 1.94 0.25
C PHE A 189 11.88 0.56 0.06
N ASP A 190 13.07 0.38 0.61
CA ASP A 190 13.76 -0.90 0.63
C ASP A 190 13.84 -1.43 2.06
N TRP A 191 13.81 -2.74 2.20
CA TRP A 191 13.93 -3.42 3.48
C TRP A 191 14.51 -4.82 3.28
N THR A 192 14.95 -5.44 4.38
CA THR A 192 15.61 -6.74 4.34
C THR A 192 14.92 -7.69 5.31
N PHE A 193 14.75 -8.95 4.92
CA PHE A 193 14.31 -9.99 5.84
C PHE A 193 15.19 -11.23 5.73
N GLU A 194 15.23 -12.02 6.80
CA GLU A 194 15.92 -13.30 6.87
C GLU A 194 14.90 -14.40 7.14
N ILE A 195 14.89 -15.44 6.30
CA ILE A 195 14.14 -16.67 6.57
C ILE A 195 15.02 -17.59 7.42
N ALA A 196 14.54 -17.95 8.60
CA ALA A 196 15.27 -18.76 9.57
C ALA A 196 14.40 -19.86 10.18
N LYS A 197 15.02 -20.82 10.89
CA LYS A 197 14.27 -21.90 11.57
C LYS A 197 13.36 -21.39 12.68
N ASP A 198 13.79 -20.32 13.33
CA ASP A 198 13.14 -19.69 14.48
C ASP A 198 13.18 -18.17 14.33
N TRP A 199 12.43 -17.48 15.18
CA TRP A 199 12.28 -16.02 15.17
C TRP A 199 13.53 -15.27 15.64
#